data_AF-A0A7W1INF3-F1
#
_entry.id   AF-A0A7W1INF3-F1
#
_cell.length_a   1.000
_cell.length_b   1.000
_cell.length_c   1.000
_cell.angle_alpha   90.00
_cell.angle_beta   90.00
_cell.angle_gamma   90.00
#
_symmetry.space_group_name_H-M   'P 1'
#
loop_
_entity.id
_entity.type
_entity.pdbx_description
1 polymer ?
#
loop_
_entity_poly.entity_id
_entity_poly.type
_entity_poly.pdbx_seq_one_letter_code
_entity_poly.pdbx_strand_id
1 'polypeptide(L)'
;MSLSAIVAEEEDAQLSVALARAAELRLHRDPYWLTLLHYRDGRSTIDDPTFFLTRDGDRDAAGELVATLTGVLRGDAPGTPEPQHPMLGKAIAARFPARTEWLCAQLGIPRAGLPVDGPAQVDAQLADIQPRGLVLVFASGYLSSPASMFGHTLLLVRGRADSPLLAQGVNYAAQVPATGSDPFSAIKGLFGVYHGLFSVLPYHRKVQEYTDLNQRDLWEYELAMTPEDVRRLMLHAWELQGIWSSYWFFDENCSFNLAALLESARPGLKLSQRAGAWVLPADTVRWVRDAGLISSVSYR
;
A
#
# COMPACT_ATOMS: atom_id res chain seq x y z
N MET A 1 -9.29 -3.39 44.94
CA MET A 1 -8.74 -3.69 43.59
C MET A 1 -7.52 -2.81 43.37
N SER A 2 -6.46 -3.32 42.74
CA SER A 2 -5.31 -2.49 42.37
C SER A 2 -5.67 -1.60 41.16
N LEU A 3 -4.96 -0.48 40.99
CA LEU A 3 -5.16 0.43 39.86
C LEU A 3 -5.03 -0.29 38.50
N SER A 4 -4.11 -1.25 38.41
CA SER A 4 -3.92 -2.08 37.20
C SER A 4 -5.10 -2.98 36.88
N ALA A 5 -5.84 -3.46 37.88
CA ALA A 5 -7.02 -4.30 37.65
C ALA A 5 -8.19 -3.48 37.08
N ILE A 6 -8.33 -2.22 37.51
CA ILE A 6 -9.36 -1.30 37.04
C ILE A 6 -9.11 -0.91 35.58
N VAL A 7 -7.86 -0.61 35.22
CA VAL A 7 -7.47 -0.27 33.84
C VAL A 7 -7.72 -1.45 32.88
N ALA A 8 -7.34 -2.67 33.26
CA ALA A 8 -7.57 -3.85 32.44
C ALA A 8 -9.06 -4.16 32.23
N GLU A 9 -9.89 -3.94 33.26
CA GLU A 9 -11.34 -4.14 33.18
C GLU A 9 -12.02 -3.09 32.27
N GLU A 10 -11.53 -1.85 32.27
CA GLU A 10 -11.99 -0.77 31.39
C GLU A 10 -11.56 -1.00 29.93
N GLU A 11 -10.33 -1.45 29.69
CA GLU A 11 -9.83 -1.83 28.36
C GLU A 11 -10.62 -2.99 27.74
N ASP A 12 -10.93 -4.04 28.52
CA ASP A 12 -11.71 -5.17 28.04
C ASP A 12 -13.17 -4.79 27.77
N ALA A 13 -13.75 -3.87 28.55
CA ALA A 13 -15.08 -3.33 28.30
C ALA A 13 -15.11 -2.50 27.01
N GLN A 14 -14.13 -1.62 26.80
CA GLN A 14 -14.01 -0.82 25.58
C GLN A 14 -13.83 -1.70 24.34
N LEU A 15 -12.97 -2.72 24.41
CA LEU A 15 -12.76 -3.68 23.33
C LEU A 15 -14.05 -4.43 22.99
N SER A 16 -14.78 -4.90 24.00
CA SER A 16 -16.05 -5.62 23.80
C SER A 16 -17.10 -4.76 23.09
N VAL A 17 -17.24 -3.49 23.49
CA VAL A 17 -18.14 -2.53 22.84
C VAL A 17 -17.72 -2.26 21.39
N ALA A 18 -16.42 -2.05 21.15
CA ALA A 18 -15.88 -1.77 19.82
C ALA A 18 -16.09 -2.97 18.86
N LEU A 19 -15.86 -4.19 19.33
CA LEU A 19 -16.09 -5.43 18.55
C LEU A 19 -17.58 -5.63 18.23
N ALA A 20 -18.47 -5.43 19.20
CA ALA A 20 -19.90 -5.53 18.98
C ALA A 20 -20.38 -4.52 17.91
N ARG A 21 -19.89 -3.28 17.99
CA ARG A 21 -20.20 -2.24 17.00
C ARG A 21 -19.63 -2.57 15.61
N ALA A 22 -18.40 -3.07 15.53
CA ALA A 22 -17.80 -3.48 14.27
C ALA A 22 -18.59 -4.63 13.60
N ALA A 23 -19.11 -5.56 14.40
CA ALA A 23 -19.96 -6.65 13.92
C ALA A 23 -21.32 -6.13 13.41
N GLU A 24 -21.97 -5.23 14.15
CA GLU A 24 -23.24 -4.60 13.76
C GLU A 24 -23.11 -3.85 12.42
N LEU A 25 -22.04 -3.06 12.27
CA LEU A 25 -21.72 -2.35 11.04
C LEU A 25 -21.21 -3.28 9.91
N ARG A 26 -20.93 -4.55 10.22
CA ARG A 26 -20.35 -5.54 9.31
C ARG A 26 -19.06 -5.04 8.66
N LEU A 27 -18.20 -4.37 9.43
CA LEU A 27 -16.96 -3.76 8.95
C LEU A 27 -16.01 -4.76 8.25
N HIS A 28 -16.05 -6.03 8.65
CA HIS A 28 -15.27 -7.10 8.02
C HIS A 28 -15.64 -7.36 6.54
N ARG A 29 -16.81 -6.87 6.09
CA ARG A 29 -17.28 -6.92 4.70
C ARG A 29 -17.27 -5.54 4.04
N ASP A 30 -16.84 -4.50 4.74
CA ASP A 30 -16.77 -3.17 4.17
C ASP A 30 -15.80 -3.18 2.97
N PRO A 31 -16.19 -2.62 1.81
CA PRO A 31 -15.33 -2.63 0.63
C PRO A 31 -13.94 -2.04 0.88
N TYR A 32 -13.84 -0.99 1.72
CA TYR A 32 -12.57 -0.35 2.00
C TYR A 32 -11.69 -1.15 2.95
N TRP A 33 -12.29 -1.89 3.91
CA TRP A 33 -11.55 -2.87 4.70
C TRP A 33 -10.90 -3.92 3.79
N LEU A 34 -11.68 -4.45 2.85
CA LEU A 34 -11.19 -5.42 1.88
C LEU A 34 -10.10 -4.83 0.98
N THR A 35 -10.19 -3.55 0.60
CA THR A 35 -9.12 -2.83 -0.10
C THR A 35 -7.83 -2.78 0.73
N LEU A 36 -7.90 -2.42 2.02
CA LEU A 36 -6.72 -2.36 2.89
C LEU A 36 -6.07 -3.75 3.13
N LEU A 37 -6.84 -4.82 2.99
CA LEU A 37 -6.33 -6.20 3.05
C LEU A 37 -5.94 -6.77 1.68
N HIS A 38 -6.08 -6.00 0.59
CA HIS A 38 -5.86 -6.45 -0.79
C HIS A 38 -6.72 -7.67 -1.18
N TYR A 39 -7.96 -7.74 -0.68
CA TYR A 39 -8.87 -8.85 -0.95
C TYR A 39 -9.51 -8.76 -2.33
N ARG A 40 -9.43 -9.88 -3.06
CA ARG A 40 -10.12 -10.12 -4.33
C ARG A 40 -10.70 -11.53 -4.34
N ASP A 41 -11.95 -11.65 -4.76
CA ASP A 41 -12.64 -12.94 -4.88
C ASP A 41 -12.58 -13.82 -3.61
N GLY A 42 -12.56 -13.18 -2.43
CA GLY A 42 -12.55 -13.84 -1.12
C GLY A 42 -11.16 -14.19 -0.56
N ARG A 43 -10.07 -13.80 -1.23
CA ARG A 43 -8.70 -14.00 -0.75
C ARG A 43 -7.84 -12.75 -0.96
N SER A 44 -6.87 -12.49 -0.10
CA SER A 44 -5.86 -11.46 -0.34
C SER A 44 -4.94 -11.82 -1.50
N THR A 45 -4.53 -10.81 -2.28
CA THR A 45 -3.43 -10.92 -3.26
C THR A 45 -2.05 -10.73 -2.61
N ILE A 46 -1.98 -10.47 -1.30
CA ILE A 46 -0.71 -10.46 -0.55
C ILE A 46 -0.42 -11.88 -0.08
N ASP A 47 0.75 -12.39 -0.48
CA ASP A 47 1.20 -13.76 -0.15
C ASP A 47 2.10 -13.82 1.09
N ASP A 48 2.68 -12.70 1.51
CA ASP A 48 3.51 -12.62 2.69
C ASP A 48 2.69 -12.85 3.97
N PRO A 49 2.91 -13.96 4.71
CA PRO A 49 2.14 -14.26 5.91
C PRO A 49 2.38 -13.23 7.02
N THR A 50 3.50 -12.49 6.97
CA THR A 50 3.78 -11.48 7.99
C THR A 50 2.80 -10.31 7.90
N PHE A 51 2.22 -10.00 6.72
CA PHE A 51 1.24 -8.91 6.55
C PHE A 51 -0.04 -9.10 7.37
N PHE A 52 -0.38 -10.34 7.70
CA PHE A 52 -1.57 -10.68 8.46
C PHE A 52 -1.24 -10.83 9.94
N LEU A 53 -2.17 -10.45 10.80
CA LEU A 53 -2.11 -10.65 12.24
C LEU A 53 -2.60 -12.04 12.65
N THR A 54 -3.39 -12.67 11.79
CA THR A 54 -3.92 -14.01 12.00
C THR A 54 -3.38 -14.98 10.96
N ARG A 55 -3.29 -16.26 11.34
CA ARG A 55 -2.76 -17.34 10.47
C ARG A 55 -3.54 -17.46 9.15
N ASP A 56 -4.85 -17.30 9.20
CA ASP A 56 -5.74 -17.40 8.05
C ASP A 56 -6.21 -16.02 7.58
N GLY A 57 -5.48 -14.95 7.93
CA GLY A 57 -5.85 -13.57 7.63
C GLY A 57 -5.85 -13.21 6.14
N ASP A 58 -5.33 -14.09 5.28
CA ASP A 58 -5.46 -14.00 3.81
C ASP A 58 -6.84 -14.45 3.32
N ARG A 59 -7.62 -15.16 4.14
CA ARG A 59 -8.96 -15.70 3.82
C ARG A 59 -10.03 -15.29 4.83
N ASP A 60 -9.65 -14.87 6.03
CA ASP A 60 -10.53 -14.46 7.11
C ASP A 60 -10.38 -12.97 7.44
N ALA A 61 -11.06 -12.13 6.65
CA ALA A 61 -11.07 -10.69 6.86
C ALA A 61 -11.74 -10.30 8.20
N ALA A 62 -12.57 -11.17 8.78
CA ALA A 62 -13.21 -10.91 10.07
C ALA A 62 -12.24 -11.16 11.23
N GLY A 63 -11.54 -12.29 11.22
CA GLY A 63 -10.48 -12.58 12.17
C GLY A 63 -9.38 -11.51 12.16
N GLU A 64 -8.99 -11.07 10.95
CA GLU A 64 -8.00 -10.01 10.80
C GLU A 64 -8.48 -8.66 11.36
N LEU A 65 -9.76 -8.33 11.20
CA LEU A 65 -10.35 -7.12 11.79
C LEU A 65 -10.34 -7.18 13.31
N VAL A 66 -10.77 -8.30 13.88
CA VAL A 66 -10.79 -8.53 15.33
C VAL A 66 -9.38 -8.41 15.91
N ALA A 67 -8.40 -9.04 15.27
CA ALA A 67 -7.00 -9.00 15.70
C ALA A 67 -6.41 -7.58 15.61
N THR A 68 -6.72 -6.86 14.52
CA THR A 68 -6.29 -5.46 14.35
C THR A 68 -6.88 -4.59 15.46
N LEU A 69 -8.19 -4.64 15.67
CA LEU A 69 -8.86 -3.82 16.69
C LEU A 69 -8.39 -4.13 18.12
N THR A 70 -8.19 -5.42 18.42
CA THR A 70 -7.66 -5.87 19.72
C THR A 70 -6.26 -5.29 19.95
N GLY A 71 -5.34 -5.46 19.00
CA GLY A 71 -3.97 -4.98 19.17
C GLY A 71 -3.87 -3.45 19.18
N VAL A 72 -4.76 -2.75 18.49
CA VAL A 72 -4.85 -1.28 18.54
C VAL A 72 -5.25 -0.81 19.93
N LEU A 73 -6.29 -1.41 20.53
CA LEU A 73 -6.81 -0.97 21.82
C LEU A 73 -5.93 -1.41 22.99
N ARG A 74 -5.20 -2.52 22.86
CA ARG A 74 -4.27 -3.03 23.88
C ARG A 74 -2.84 -2.50 23.74
N GLY A 75 -2.50 -1.92 22.60
CA GLY A 75 -1.13 -1.46 22.30
C GLY A 75 -0.15 -2.61 22.03
N ASP A 76 -0.65 -3.77 21.59
CA ASP A 76 0.15 -4.97 21.37
C ASP A 76 1.18 -4.75 20.23
N ALA A 77 2.37 -5.32 20.41
CA ALA A 77 3.45 -5.32 19.44
C ALA A 77 3.89 -6.75 19.08
N PRO A 78 3.08 -7.50 18.30
CA PRO A 78 3.38 -8.88 17.98
C PRO A 78 4.57 -9.02 17.03
N GLY A 79 5.27 -10.15 17.18
CA GLY A 79 6.46 -10.49 16.40
C GLY A 79 7.72 -9.79 16.89
N THR A 80 8.83 -10.12 16.24
CA THR A 80 10.14 -9.51 16.49
C THR A 80 10.61 -8.80 15.22
N PRO A 81 11.19 -7.59 15.31
CA PRO A 81 11.71 -6.91 14.12
C PRO A 81 12.77 -7.75 13.43
N GLU A 82 12.68 -7.85 12.11
CA GLU A 82 13.67 -8.55 11.27
C GLU A 82 14.19 -7.61 10.17
N PRO A 83 15.42 -7.80 9.66
CA PRO A 83 15.98 -6.94 8.62
C PRO A 83 15.10 -6.85 7.36
N GLN A 84 14.52 -7.98 6.94
CA GLN A 84 13.62 -8.08 5.79
C GLN A 84 12.19 -7.57 6.05
N HIS A 85 11.75 -7.54 7.32
CA HIS A 85 10.40 -7.12 7.71
C HIS A 85 10.49 -6.07 8.84
N PRO A 86 10.90 -4.83 8.51
CA PRO A 86 11.21 -3.79 9.51
C PRO A 86 9.99 -3.34 10.32
N MET A 87 8.78 -3.72 9.89
CA MET A 87 7.52 -3.39 10.54
C MET A 87 7.09 -4.40 11.61
N LEU A 88 7.69 -5.61 11.64
CA LEU A 88 7.43 -6.58 12.71
C LEU A 88 7.91 -6.06 14.06
N GLY A 89 7.22 -6.46 15.14
CA GLY A 89 7.54 -6.02 16.50
C GLY A 89 7.23 -4.55 16.79
N LYS A 90 6.64 -3.80 15.84
CA LYS A 90 5.99 -2.51 16.13
C LYS A 90 4.58 -2.76 16.67
N ALA A 91 4.11 -1.83 17.51
CA ALA A 91 2.72 -1.84 17.95
C ALA A 91 1.75 -1.79 16.77
N ILE A 92 0.60 -2.45 16.85
CA ILE A 92 -0.36 -2.55 15.73
C ILE A 92 -0.74 -1.17 15.18
N ALA A 93 -1.00 -0.19 16.04
CA ALA A 93 -1.34 1.17 15.61
C ALA A 93 -0.21 1.88 14.82
N ALA A 94 1.05 1.52 15.05
CA ALA A 94 2.22 2.04 14.34
C ALA A 94 2.59 1.19 13.11
N ARG A 95 2.27 -0.09 13.13
CA ARG A 95 2.47 -1.03 12.03
C ARG A 95 1.42 -0.84 10.93
N PHE A 96 0.17 -0.67 11.34
CA PHE A 96 -1.00 -0.57 10.48
C PHE A 96 -1.76 0.76 10.68
N PRO A 97 -1.14 1.93 10.42
CA PRO A 97 -1.79 3.22 10.58
C PRO A 97 -3.07 3.42 9.75
N ALA A 98 -3.10 2.99 8.49
CA ALA A 98 -4.26 3.19 7.63
C ALA A 98 -5.44 2.33 8.10
N ARG A 99 -5.18 1.06 8.47
CA ARG A 99 -6.19 0.18 9.10
C ARG A 99 -6.70 0.79 10.39
N THR A 100 -5.79 1.29 11.23
CA THR A 100 -6.15 1.83 12.53
C THR A 100 -6.97 3.12 12.40
N GLU A 101 -6.54 4.04 11.55
CA GLU A 101 -7.25 5.29 11.33
C GLU A 101 -8.67 5.06 10.80
N TRP A 102 -8.79 4.14 9.84
CA TRP A 102 -10.11 3.77 9.31
C TRP A 102 -11.00 3.15 10.38
N LEU A 103 -10.51 2.16 11.15
CA LEU A 103 -11.29 1.54 12.22
C LEU A 103 -11.71 2.54 13.29
N CYS A 104 -10.79 3.42 13.72
CA CYS A 104 -11.10 4.48 14.69
C CYS A 104 -12.20 5.40 14.16
N ALA A 105 -12.14 5.80 12.88
CA ALA A 105 -13.15 6.65 12.26
C ALA A 105 -14.52 5.96 12.17
N GLN A 106 -14.57 4.68 11.78
CA GLN A 106 -15.84 3.93 11.68
C GLN A 106 -16.49 3.68 13.05
N LEU A 107 -15.68 3.49 14.09
CA LEU A 107 -16.14 3.14 15.44
C LEU A 107 -16.26 4.36 16.37
N GLY A 108 -15.85 5.55 15.93
CA GLY A 108 -15.85 6.76 16.74
C GLY A 108 -14.85 6.72 17.90
N ILE A 109 -13.75 5.97 17.76
CA ILE A 109 -12.71 5.84 18.79
C ILE A 109 -11.73 7.02 18.66
N PRO A 110 -11.58 7.88 19.69
CA PRO A 110 -10.64 8.98 19.64
C PRO A 110 -9.19 8.47 19.59
N ARG A 111 -8.42 8.93 18.60
CA ARG A 111 -7.00 8.57 18.42
C ARG A 111 -6.14 8.92 19.64
N ALA A 112 -6.43 10.04 20.31
CA ALA A 112 -5.72 10.49 21.50
C ALA A 112 -5.90 9.59 22.73
N GLY A 113 -6.86 8.66 22.71
CA GLY A 113 -7.08 7.68 23.77
C GLY A 113 -6.43 6.32 23.50
N LEU A 114 -5.68 6.16 22.40
CA LEU A 114 -5.00 4.91 22.11
C LEU A 114 -3.71 4.78 22.93
N PRO A 115 -3.31 3.56 23.33
CA PRO A 115 -2.04 3.35 24.04
C PRO A 115 -0.80 3.74 23.22
N VAL A 116 -0.94 3.78 21.88
CA VAL A 116 0.13 4.14 20.94
C VAL A 116 -0.40 5.09 19.86
N ASP A 117 0.22 6.27 19.74
CA ASP A 117 -0.24 7.37 18.89
C ASP A 117 -0.21 7.09 17.37
N GLY A 118 0.59 6.12 16.92
CA GLY A 118 0.78 5.77 15.50
C GLY A 118 2.22 5.95 15.02
N PRO A 119 2.48 5.87 13.70
CA PRO A 119 3.82 5.93 13.15
C PRO A 119 4.27 7.38 12.94
N ALA A 120 4.92 7.95 13.97
CA ALA A 120 5.52 9.29 13.92
C ALA A 120 6.43 9.53 12.70
N GLN A 121 7.03 8.47 12.15
CA GLN A 121 7.88 8.53 10.95
C GLN A 121 7.10 8.91 9.69
N VAL A 122 5.90 8.37 9.50
CA VAL A 122 5.04 8.72 8.36
C VAL A 122 4.51 10.14 8.50
N ASP A 123 4.09 10.52 9.71
CA ASP A 123 3.61 11.88 9.97
C ASP A 123 4.71 12.92 9.74
N ALA A 124 5.95 12.65 10.19
CA ALA A 124 7.10 13.50 9.93
C ALA A 124 7.42 13.60 8.42
N GLN A 125 7.36 12.48 7.70
CA GLN A 125 7.58 12.45 6.25
C GLN A 125 6.50 13.24 5.50
N LEU A 126 5.23 13.10 5.88
CA LEU A 126 4.13 13.88 5.32
C LEU A 126 4.26 15.39 5.63
N ALA A 127 4.70 15.73 6.84
CA ALA A 127 4.94 17.11 7.25
C ALA A 127 6.10 17.76 6.48
N ASP A 128 7.14 17.01 6.16
CA ASP A 128 8.29 17.47 5.37
C ASP A 128 7.92 17.64 3.89
N ILE A 129 7.26 16.65 3.29
CA ILE A 129 6.86 16.68 1.88
C ILE A 129 5.82 17.77 1.63
N GLN A 130 4.86 17.93 2.54
CA GLN A 130 3.65 18.74 2.36
C GLN A 130 2.96 18.41 1.02
N PRO A 131 2.38 17.19 0.88
CA PRO A 131 1.89 16.72 -0.41
C PRO A 131 0.83 17.66 -1.00
N ARG A 132 1.07 18.10 -2.23
CA ARG A 132 0.15 18.95 -3.00
C ARG A 132 -0.56 18.20 -4.11
N GLY A 133 -0.02 17.07 -4.55
CA GLY A 133 -0.61 16.29 -5.62
C GLY A 133 0.01 14.91 -5.75
N LEU A 134 -0.70 14.06 -6.48
CA LEU A 134 -0.28 12.72 -6.84
C LEU A 134 -0.20 12.64 -8.36
N VAL A 135 0.86 12.06 -8.88
CA VAL A 135 1.08 11.94 -10.32
C VAL A 135 1.37 10.50 -10.67
N LEU A 136 0.62 9.95 -11.61
CA LEU A 136 0.95 8.67 -12.23
C LEU A 136 1.92 8.94 -13.39
N VAL A 137 3.12 8.37 -13.32
CA VAL A 137 4.09 8.42 -14.41
C VAL A 137 4.06 7.10 -15.16
N PHE A 138 3.96 7.19 -16.48
CA PHE A 138 4.10 6.06 -17.40
C PHE A 138 5.34 6.29 -18.26
N ALA A 139 6.31 5.39 -18.13
CA ALA A 139 7.48 5.35 -18.99
C ALA A 139 7.24 4.36 -20.12
N SER A 140 7.43 4.81 -21.37
CA SER A 140 7.22 3.97 -22.54
C SER A 140 8.14 2.75 -22.55
N GLY A 141 7.66 1.69 -23.20
CA GLY A 141 8.42 0.46 -23.35
C GLY A 141 9.54 0.60 -24.38
N TYR A 142 10.63 -0.13 -24.17
CA TYR A 142 11.75 -0.20 -25.10
C TYR A 142 11.98 -1.66 -25.52
N LEU A 143 12.03 -1.90 -26.84
CA LEU A 143 12.07 -3.23 -27.46
C LEU A 143 13.36 -4.03 -27.19
N SER A 144 14.33 -3.48 -26.45
CA SER A 144 15.62 -4.12 -26.22
C SER A 144 15.59 -5.22 -25.15
N SER A 145 14.54 -5.33 -24.33
CA SER A 145 14.37 -6.46 -23.41
C SER A 145 12.89 -6.77 -23.12
N PRO A 146 12.50 -8.05 -22.97
CA PRO A 146 11.11 -8.43 -22.67
C PRO A 146 10.55 -7.77 -21.41
N ALA A 147 11.39 -7.56 -20.39
CA ALA A 147 11.02 -6.90 -19.14
C ALA A 147 10.76 -5.38 -19.30
N SER A 148 11.40 -4.73 -20.28
CA SER A 148 11.19 -3.30 -20.60
C SER A 148 10.19 -3.06 -21.73
N MET A 149 9.76 -4.09 -22.45
CA MET A 149 8.98 -3.96 -23.68
C MET A 149 7.59 -3.36 -23.46
N PHE A 150 7.02 -3.52 -22.26
CA PHE A 150 5.65 -3.10 -21.95
C PHE A 150 5.57 -1.77 -21.19
N GLY A 151 6.72 -1.15 -20.88
CA GLY A 151 6.80 0.07 -20.07
C GLY A 151 6.69 -0.20 -18.57
N HIS A 152 6.76 0.88 -17.77
CA HIS A 152 6.59 0.81 -16.32
C HIS A 152 5.78 1.99 -15.84
N THR A 153 5.04 1.78 -14.74
CA THR A 153 4.33 2.85 -14.04
C THR A 153 4.93 3.08 -12.66
N LEU A 154 4.90 4.32 -12.21
CA LEU A 154 5.20 4.69 -10.83
C LEU A 154 4.29 5.84 -10.37
N LEU A 155 4.13 5.99 -9.07
CA LEU A 155 3.44 7.14 -8.49
C LEU A 155 4.45 8.13 -7.94
N LEU A 156 4.22 9.42 -8.16
CA LEU A 156 4.98 10.51 -7.56
C LEU A 156 4.08 11.30 -6.64
N VAL A 157 4.47 11.39 -5.37
CA VAL A 157 3.90 12.31 -4.40
C VAL A 157 4.66 13.63 -4.51
N ARG A 158 4.01 14.62 -5.12
CA ARG A 158 4.58 15.97 -5.28
C ARG A 158 4.35 16.77 -4.01
N GLY A 159 5.43 17.31 -3.48
CA GLY A 159 5.42 18.17 -2.31
C GLY A 159 5.25 19.65 -2.65
N ARG A 160 5.62 20.51 -1.70
CA ARG A 160 5.66 21.97 -1.91
C ARG A 160 6.73 22.44 -2.89
N ALA A 161 7.84 21.69 -3.01
CA ALA A 161 8.88 22.04 -3.97
C ALA A 161 8.45 21.66 -5.39
N ASP A 162 8.51 22.61 -6.31
CA ASP A 162 8.11 22.40 -7.72
C ASP A 162 9.06 21.48 -8.50
N SER A 163 10.19 21.09 -7.91
CA SER A 163 11.16 20.19 -8.56
C SER A 163 10.70 18.73 -8.48
N PRO A 164 10.47 18.04 -9.61
CA PRO A 164 10.10 16.62 -9.61
C PRO A 164 11.12 15.72 -8.89
N LEU A 165 12.41 16.09 -8.90
CA LEU A 165 13.50 15.32 -8.28
C LEU A 165 13.40 15.21 -6.75
N LEU A 166 12.64 16.11 -6.14
CA LEU A 166 12.36 16.13 -4.70
C LEU A 166 11.06 15.41 -4.34
N ALA A 167 10.27 14.98 -5.33
CA ALA A 167 9.08 14.16 -5.10
C ALA A 167 9.46 12.80 -4.48
N GLN A 168 8.52 12.19 -3.77
CA GLN A 168 8.66 10.79 -3.34
C GLN A 168 8.04 9.88 -4.40
N GLY A 169 8.83 8.93 -4.88
CA GLY A 169 8.38 7.88 -5.77
C GLY A 169 7.86 6.68 -4.98
N VAL A 170 6.66 6.22 -5.31
CA VAL A 170 6.13 4.93 -4.87
C VAL A 170 6.10 4.00 -6.07
N ASN A 171 6.78 2.87 -5.96
CA ASN A 171 6.93 1.90 -7.03
C ASN A 171 6.75 0.48 -6.51
N TYR A 172 6.25 -0.41 -7.37
CA TYR A 172 6.16 -1.85 -7.13
C TYR A 172 7.02 -2.59 -8.15
N ALA A 173 7.98 -3.40 -7.68
CA ALA A 173 8.90 -4.11 -8.57
C ALA A 173 9.25 -5.50 -8.06
N ALA A 174 9.51 -6.41 -9.00
CA ALA A 174 10.09 -7.72 -8.71
C ALA A 174 11.50 -7.57 -8.14
N GLN A 175 11.79 -8.26 -7.04
CA GLN A 175 13.14 -8.44 -6.55
C GLN A 175 13.84 -9.56 -7.33
N VAL A 176 14.78 -9.18 -8.18
CA VAL A 176 15.65 -10.12 -8.91
C VAL A 176 17.00 -10.18 -8.19
N PRO A 177 17.45 -11.35 -7.70
CA PRO A 177 18.76 -11.49 -7.08
C PRO A 177 19.87 -11.03 -8.03
N ALA A 178 20.84 -10.27 -7.53
CA ALA A 178 21.95 -9.74 -8.33
C ALA A 178 22.95 -10.83 -8.80
N THR A 179 22.74 -12.09 -8.43
CA THR A 179 23.66 -13.20 -8.71
C THR A 179 23.46 -13.77 -10.10
N GLY A 180 24.28 -13.29 -11.05
CA GLY A 180 24.57 -13.92 -12.34
C GLY A 180 23.44 -13.81 -13.36
N SER A 181 23.80 -13.74 -14.63
CA SER A 181 22.87 -13.81 -15.77
C SER A 181 22.12 -15.15 -15.75
N ASP A 182 21.07 -15.28 -14.94
CA ASP A 182 20.16 -16.43 -15.00
C ASP A 182 19.35 -16.29 -16.29
N PRO A 183 19.62 -17.13 -17.31
CA PRO A 183 18.97 -17.04 -18.62
C PRO A 183 17.47 -17.34 -18.54
N PHE A 184 16.99 -17.88 -17.42
CA PHE A 184 15.58 -18.14 -17.17
C PHE A 184 14.89 -17.03 -16.40
N SER A 185 15.57 -15.91 -16.08
CA SER A 185 14.98 -14.83 -15.28
C SER A 185 13.70 -14.26 -15.89
N ALA A 186 13.68 -14.05 -17.22
CA ALA A 186 12.49 -13.59 -17.91
C ALA A 186 11.34 -14.62 -17.86
N ILE A 187 11.66 -15.92 -17.87
CA ILE A 187 10.68 -17.01 -17.78
C ILE A 187 10.16 -17.15 -16.34
N LYS A 188 11.03 -17.04 -15.34
CA LYS A 188 10.67 -17.07 -13.91
C LYS A 188 9.76 -15.90 -13.52
N GLY A 189 10.02 -14.71 -14.06
CA GLY A 189 9.10 -13.57 -13.91
C GLY A 189 7.76 -13.78 -14.60
N LEU A 190 7.73 -14.52 -15.71
CA LEU A 190 6.50 -14.92 -16.40
C LEU A 190 5.61 -15.85 -15.55
N PHE A 191 6.21 -16.61 -14.63
CA PHE A 191 5.53 -17.65 -13.82
C PHE A 191 5.37 -17.27 -12.33
N GLY A 192 5.47 -16.00 -11.95
CA GLY A 192 5.18 -15.59 -10.57
C GLY A 192 6.29 -15.90 -9.54
N VAL A 193 7.49 -16.29 -9.99
CA VAL A 193 8.56 -16.82 -9.12
C VAL A 193 9.27 -15.73 -8.31
N TYR A 194 9.18 -14.47 -8.73
CA TYR A 194 9.79 -13.36 -8.00
C TYR A 194 8.82 -12.75 -6.98
N HIS A 195 9.38 -12.34 -5.86
CA HIS A 195 8.66 -11.52 -4.88
C HIS A 195 8.63 -10.08 -5.39
N GLY A 196 7.42 -9.53 -5.56
CA GLY A 196 7.25 -8.11 -5.82
C GLY A 196 7.05 -7.34 -4.52
N LEU A 197 7.69 -6.18 -4.41
CA LEU A 197 7.60 -5.35 -3.22
C LEU A 197 7.35 -3.88 -3.57
N PHE A 198 6.64 -3.20 -2.67
CA PHE A 198 6.55 -1.75 -2.69
C PHE A 198 7.85 -1.11 -2.20
N SER A 199 8.19 0.01 -2.81
CA SER A 199 9.31 0.86 -2.43
C SER A 199 8.85 2.31 -2.43
N VAL A 200 9.17 3.04 -1.35
CA VAL A 200 8.95 4.48 -1.22
C VAL A 200 10.33 5.13 -1.13
N LEU A 201 10.76 5.80 -2.20
CA LEU A 201 12.11 6.33 -2.33
C LEU A 201 12.07 7.75 -2.92
N PRO A 202 13.01 8.64 -2.56
CA PRO A 202 13.14 9.94 -3.22
C PRO A 202 13.32 9.76 -4.74
N TYR A 203 12.59 10.54 -5.55
CA TYR A 203 12.52 10.32 -6.99
C TYR A 203 13.88 10.42 -7.69
N HIS A 204 14.76 11.33 -7.26
CA HIS A 204 16.12 11.41 -7.80
C HIS A 204 16.92 10.11 -7.65
N ARG A 205 16.70 9.32 -6.58
CA ARG A 205 17.37 8.01 -6.40
C ARG A 205 16.88 7.02 -7.45
N LYS A 206 15.58 7.04 -7.77
CA LYS A 206 15.04 6.20 -8.85
C LYS A 206 15.52 6.65 -10.22
N VAL A 207 15.58 7.94 -10.50
CA VAL A 207 16.16 8.43 -11.78
C VAL A 207 17.62 7.98 -11.93
N GLN A 208 18.38 7.88 -10.85
CA GLN A 208 19.76 7.36 -10.88
C GLN A 208 19.83 5.83 -11.05
N GLU A 209 18.92 5.07 -10.43
CA GLU A 209 18.83 3.61 -10.61
C GLU A 209 18.36 3.22 -12.01
N TYR A 210 17.58 4.09 -12.66
CA TYR A 210 17.15 3.94 -14.04
C TYR A 210 17.82 4.99 -14.92
N THR A 211 19.10 4.81 -15.23
CA THR A 211 19.78 5.56 -16.30
C THR A 211 18.97 5.56 -17.61
N ASP A 212 18.19 4.49 -17.83
CA ASP A 212 17.23 4.31 -18.91
C ASP A 212 16.02 5.27 -18.89
N LEU A 213 15.56 5.76 -17.73
CA LEU A 213 14.38 6.65 -17.66
C LEU A 213 14.62 7.99 -18.36
N ASN A 214 15.85 8.48 -18.39
CA ASN A 214 16.22 9.72 -19.09
C ASN A 214 16.32 9.52 -20.62
N GLN A 215 16.20 8.29 -21.12
CA GLN A 215 16.20 7.96 -22.55
C GLN A 215 14.82 7.50 -23.05
N ARG A 216 13.77 7.62 -22.24
CA ARG A 216 12.41 7.15 -22.55
C ARG A 216 11.43 8.32 -22.58
N ASP A 217 10.41 8.16 -23.42
CA ASP A 217 9.22 9.01 -23.41
C ASP A 217 8.47 8.84 -22.08
N LEU A 218 8.27 9.94 -21.36
CA LEU A 218 7.55 9.95 -20.10
C LEU A 218 6.23 10.70 -20.24
N TRP A 219 5.15 10.02 -19.85
CA TRP A 219 3.84 10.62 -19.69
C TRP A 219 3.55 10.76 -18.21
N GLU A 220 3.17 11.96 -17.79
CA GLU A 220 2.80 12.24 -16.42
C GLU A 220 1.33 12.65 -16.39
N TYR A 221 0.55 11.93 -15.59
CA TYR A 221 -0.87 12.13 -15.41
C TYR A 221 -1.09 12.64 -14.00
N GLU A 222 -1.35 13.93 -13.87
CA GLU A 222 -1.70 14.51 -12.58
C GLU A 222 -3.09 14.01 -12.17
N LEU A 223 -3.19 13.53 -10.93
CA LEU A 223 -4.40 12.94 -10.41
C LEU A 223 -5.13 13.95 -9.53
N ALA A 224 -6.44 14.07 -9.74
CA ALA A 224 -7.37 14.86 -8.93
C ALA A 224 -7.58 14.20 -7.55
N MET A 225 -6.54 14.25 -6.71
CA MET A 225 -6.49 13.71 -5.36
C MET A 225 -6.39 14.84 -4.34
N THR A 226 -7.11 14.69 -3.23
CA THR A 226 -7.02 15.62 -2.10
C THR A 226 -5.79 15.31 -1.25
N PRO A 227 -5.30 16.26 -0.42
CA PRO A 227 -4.24 15.98 0.55
C PRO A 227 -4.55 14.79 1.46
N GLU A 228 -5.82 14.60 1.80
CA GLU A 228 -6.29 13.47 2.60
C GLU A 228 -6.21 12.14 1.84
N ASP A 229 -6.52 12.13 0.54
CA ASP A 229 -6.33 10.93 -0.29
C ASP A 229 -4.86 10.52 -0.34
N VAL A 230 -3.96 11.50 -0.53
CA VAL A 230 -2.51 11.25 -0.56
C VAL A 230 -2.00 10.77 0.80
N ARG A 231 -2.53 11.32 1.90
CA ARG A 231 -2.19 10.88 3.24
C ARG A 231 -2.61 9.42 3.46
N ARG A 232 -3.84 9.03 3.11
CA ARG A 232 -4.29 7.63 3.20
C ARG A 232 -3.40 6.68 2.39
N LEU A 233 -3.06 7.07 1.16
CA LEU A 233 -2.13 6.30 0.31
C LEU A 233 -0.77 6.11 0.97
N MET A 234 -0.20 7.17 1.57
CA MET A 234 1.10 7.09 2.22
C MET A 234 1.07 6.26 3.51
N LEU A 235 -0.01 6.35 4.29
CA LEU A 235 -0.20 5.49 5.44
C LEU A 235 -0.28 4.02 5.02
N HIS A 236 -0.98 3.70 3.94
CA HIS A 236 -1.07 2.32 3.48
C HIS A 236 0.24 1.83 2.82
N ALA A 237 0.94 2.70 2.08
CA ALA A 237 2.27 2.39 1.55
C ALA A 237 3.29 2.06 2.66
N TRP A 238 3.12 2.66 3.85
CA TRP A 238 3.88 2.31 5.05
C TRP A 238 3.59 0.88 5.54
N GLU A 239 2.33 0.47 5.55
CA GLU A 239 1.90 -0.89 5.96
C GLU A 239 2.50 -1.99 5.07
N LEU A 240 2.80 -1.63 3.81
CA LEU A 240 3.31 -2.53 2.79
C LEU A 240 4.85 -2.58 2.72
N GLN A 241 5.56 -1.87 3.60
CA GLN A 241 7.02 -1.88 3.59
C GLN A 241 7.59 -3.25 3.96
N GLY A 242 8.38 -3.83 3.05
CA GLY A 242 8.96 -5.16 3.24
C GLY A 242 7.95 -6.31 3.09
N ILE A 243 6.73 -6.02 2.66
CA ILE A 243 5.69 -7.01 2.40
C ILE A 243 5.73 -7.41 0.94
N TRP A 244 5.76 -8.72 0.69
CA TRP A 244 5.81 -9.26 -0.67
C TRP A 244 4.49 -9.88 -1.15
N SER A 245 4.30 -9.87 -2.46
CA SER A 245 3.33 -10.74 -3.16
C SER A 245 4.00 -11.36 -4.38
N SER A 246 3.45 -12.46 -4.88
CA SER A 246 3.97 -13.10 -6.09
C SER A 246 3.88 -12.14 -7.28
N TYR A 247 5.01 -11.86 -7.93
CA TYR A 247 5.06 -10.98 -9.09
C TYR A 247 4.77 -11.77 -10.35
N TRP A 248 3.53 -11.69 -10.83
CA TRP A 248 3.10 -12.28 -12.08
C TRP A 248 3.15 -11.24 -13.20
N PHE A 249 3.95 -11.51 -14.23
CA PHE A 249 4.21 -10.52 -15.28
C PHE A 249 2.96 -10.04 -16.01
N PHE A 250 1.97 -10.91 -16.20
CA PHE A 250 0.75 -10.60 -16.95
C PHE A 250 -0.46 -10.23 -16.09
N ASP A 251 -0.40 -10.33 -14.76
CA ASP A 251 -1.54 -10.00 -13.89
C ASP A 251 -1.14 -9.09 -12.72
N GLU A 252 -0.67 -9.62 -11.59
CA GLU A 252 -0.27 -8.97 -10.34
C GLU A 252 1.09 -8.25 -10.48
N ASN A 253 1.27 -7.54 -11.59
CA ASN A 253 2.44 -6.74 -11.87
C ASN A 253 2.34 -5.34 -11.25
N CYS A 254 3.33 -4.48 -11.54
CA CYS A 254 3.39 -3.09 -11.07
C CYS A 254 2.10 -2.29 -11.30
N SER A 255 1.46 -2.49 -12.45
CA SER A 255 0.24 -1.77 -12.86
C SER A 255 -0.94 -2.11 -11.96
N PHE A 256 -1.12 -3.41 -11.66
CA PHE A 256 -2.16 -3.91 -10.76
C PHE A 256 -1.94 -3.45 -9.33
N ASN A 257 -0.72 -3.65 -8.80
CA ASN A 257 -0.40 -3.33 -7.41
C ASN A 257 -0.43 -1.82 -7.14
N LEU A 258 -0.01 -0.98 -8.10
CA LEU A 258 -0.17 0.47 -7.98
C LEU A 258 -1.63 0.90 -8.09
N ALA A 259 -2.46 0.22 -8.88
CA ALA A 259 -3.90 0.47 -8.92
C ALA A 259 -4.57 0.09 -7.59
N ALA A 260 -4.22 -1.04 -6.99
CA ALA A 260 -4.70 -1.44 -5.66
C ALA A 260 -4.26 -0.45 -4.57
N LEU A 261 -3.02 0.03 -4.62
CA LEU A 261 -2.55 1.11 -3.74
C LEU A 261 -3.34 2.41 -3.96
N LEU A 262 -3.64 2.79 -5.19
CA LEU A 262 -4.48 3.96 -5.49
C LEU A 262 -5.91 3.81 -4.92
N GLU A 263 -6.48 2.61 -4.92
CA GLU A 263 -7.79 2.36 -4.30
C GLU A 263 -7.78 2.63 -2.79
N SER A 264 -6.67 2.35 -2.11
CA SER A 264 -6.50 2.69 -0.68
C SER A 264 -6.47 4.21 -0.43
N ALA A 265 -6.18 5.03 -1.44
CA ALA A 265 -6.17 6.49 -1.31
C ALA A 265 -7.58 7.05 -1.09
N ARG A 266 -8.59 6.45 -1.73
CA ARG A 266 -9.96 6.98 -1.75
C ARG A 266 -11.00 5.86 -1.61
N PRO A 267 -11.72 5.78 -0.48
CA PRO A 267 -12.79 4.82 -0.30
C PRO A 267 -13.81 4.83 -1.44
N GLY A 268 -14.14 3.65 -1.96
CA GLY A 268 -15.08 3.46 -3.07
C GLY A 268 -14.44 3.51 -4.46
N LEU A 269 -13.16 3.86 -4.58
CA LEU A 269 -12.43 3.77 -5.84
C LEU A 269 -12.22 2.29 -6.22
N LYS A 270 -12.44 1.96 -7.50
CA LYS A 270 -12.38 0.60 -8.04
C LYS A 270 -11.63 0.60 -9.39
N LEU A 271 -10.31 0.53 -9.33
CA LEU A 271 -9.38 0.44 -10.44
C LEU A 271 -8.97 -1.01 -10.73
N SER A 272 -8.50 -1.74 -9.71
CA SER A 272 -7.90 -3.08 -9.83
C SER A 272 -8.95 -4.16 -10.18
N GLN A 273 -10.20 -3.94 -9.80
CA GLN A 273 -11.33 -4.84 -10.12
C GLN A 273 -11.61 -4.96 -11.63
N ARG A 274 -11.05 -4.05 -12.45
CA ARG A 274 -11.16 -4.06 -13.91
C ARG A 274 -10.05 -4.86 -14.58
N ALA A 275 -9.12 -5.41 -13.81
CA ALA A 275 -8.08 -6.30 -14.31
C ALA A 275 -8.69 -7.59 -14.84
N GLY A 276 -8.55 -7.81 -16.15
CA GLY A 276 -8.86 -9.09 -16.79
C GLY A 276 -7.74 -10.11 -16.56
N ALA A 277 -7.66 -11.12 -17.43
CA ALA A 277 -6.59 -12.12 -17.39
C ALA A 277 -5.19 -11.57 -17.75
N TRP A 278 -5.13 -10.35 -18.29
CA TRP A 278 -3.90 -9.67 -18.69
C TRP A 278 -3.99 -8.20 -18.25
N VAL A 279 -2.95 -7.72 -17.58
CA VAL A 279 -2.79 -6.34 -17.12
C VAL A 279 -1.52 -5.78 -17.73
N LEU A 280 -1.67 -4.77 -18.57
CA LEU A 280 -0.55 -4.02 -19.14
C LEU A 280 -0.35 -2.70 -18.37
N PRO A 281 0.87 -2.14 -18.34
CA PRO A 281 1.13 -0.81 -17.76
C PRO A 281 0.23 0.31 -18.29
N ALA A 282 -0.17 0.25 -19.56
CA ALA A 282 -1.14 1.18 -20.15
C ALA A 282 -2.56 1.04 -19.55
N ASP A 283 -2.90 -0.11 -18.95
CA ASP A 283 -4.20 -0.32 -18.32
C ASP A 283 -4.37 0.54 -17.08
N THR A 284 -3.33 0.78 -16.29
CA THR A 284 -3.42 1.71 -15.14
C THR A 284 -3.82 3.10 -15.61
N VAL A 285 -3.21 3.60 -16.71
CA VAL A 285 -3.56 4.90 -17.31
C VAL A 285 -5.02 4.91 -17.76
N ARG A 286 -5.47 3.85 -18.44
CA ARG A 286 -6.86 3.70 -18.84
C ARG A 286 -7.80 3.69 -17.64
N TRP A 287 -7.50 2.94 -16.59
CA TRP A 287 -8.36 2.84 -15.41
C TRP A 287 -8.49 4.16 -14.65
N VAL A 288 -7.38 4.90 -14.47
CA VAL A 288 -7.44 6.21 -13.81
C VAL A 288 -8.17 7.25 -14.66
N ARG A 289 -8.02 7.19 -16.00
CA ARG A 289 -8.79 8.03 -16.93
C ARG A 289 -10.28 7.72 -16.85
N ASP A 290 -10.65 6.45 -16.95
CA ASP A 290 -12.05 6.01 -16.95
C ASP A 290 -12.72 6.22 -15.59
N ALA A 291 -11.94 6.31 -14.50
CA ALA A 291 -12.40 6.73 -13.18
C ALA A 291 -12.50 8.27 -13.02
N GLY A 292 -12.17 9.05 -14.06
CA GLY A 292 -12.21 10.51 -14.03
C GLY A 292 -11.17 11.14 -13.10
N LEU A 293 -10.07 10.44 -12.83
CA LEU A 293 -9.05 10.90 -11.88
C LEU A 293 -8.00 11.81 -12.51
N ILE A 294 -7.90 11.91 -13.84
CA ILE A 294 -6.85 12.73 -14.48
C ILE A 294 -7.26 14.20 -14.50
N SER A 295 -6.46 15.07 -13.88
CA SER A 295 -6.63 16.53 -13.94
C SER A 295 -5.83 17.17 -15.07
N SER A 296 -4.59 16.71 -15.31
CA SER A 296 -3.72 17.23 -16.36
C SER A 296 -2.78 16.14 -16.90
N VAL A 297 -2.26 16.36 -18.11
CA VAL A 297 -1.31 15.44 -18.76
C VAL A 297 -0.12 16.25 -19.27
N SER A 298 1.09 15.79 -18.98
CA SER A 298 2.32 16.34 -19.53
C SER A 298 3.21 15.25 -20.12
N TYR A 299 3.93 15.59 -21.18
CA TYR A 299 4.86 14.72 -21.88
C TYR A 299 6.26 15.32 -21.84
N ARG A 300 7.28 14.49 -21.63
CA ARG A 300 8.70 14.89 -21.65
C ARG A 300 9.60 13.78 -22.17
#